data_AF-A0A0P7XXV5-F1
#
_entry.id   AF-A0A0P7XXV5-F1
#
_cell.length_a   1.000
_cell.length_b   1.000
_cell.length_c   1.000
_cell.angle_alpha   90.00
_cell.angle_beta   90.00
_cell.angle_gamma   90.00
#
_symmetry.space_group_name_H-M   'P 1'
#
loop_
_entity.id
_entity.type
_entity.pdbx_description
1 polymer ?
#
loop_
_entity_poly.entity_id
_entity_poly.type
_entity_poly.pdbx_seq_one_letter_code
_entity_poly.pdbx_strand_id
1 'polypeptide(L)'
;MDNTLEEIIFKLVPGLREREQQQEIEFWKKNRSKENGEDDGPKSKKPRVDEENEQDADQDYHRSDPQIAICLDCLRNNGQMGENIVKGLMKKFIRCSTRVTVGTIKKFLSLKLKLPSSYEVSDTLNPSHP
;
A
#
# COMPACT_ATOMS: atom_id res chain seq x y z
N MET A 1 3.01 -1.92 -14.49
CA MET A 1 2.51 -0.57 -14.87
C MET A 1 1.77 0.02 -13.68
N ASP A 2 1.55 1.34 -13.64
CA ASP A 2 0.64 1.94 -12.64
C ASP A 2 -0.80 1.54 -13.01
N ASN A 3 -1.50 0.86 -12.10
CA ASN A 3 -2.87 0.38 -12.33
C ASN A 3 -3.82 1.51 -12.74
N THR A 4 -3.57 2.75 -12.30
CA THR A 4 -4.38 3.92 -12.67
C THR A 4 -4.12 4.34 -14.11
N LEU A 5 -2.85 4.35 -14.52
CA LEU A 5 -2.48 4.68 -15.90
C LEU A 5 -3.04 3.64 -16.87
N GLU A 6 -2.97 2.37 -16.50
CA GLU A 6 -3.54 1.26 -17.28
C GLU A 6 -5.06 1.41 -17.46
N GLU A 7 -5.81 1.69 -16.39
CA GLU A 7 -7.25 1.95 -16.46
C GLU A 7 -7.60 3.18 -17.32
N ILE A 8 -6.79 4.24 -17.26
CA ILE A 8 -6.97 5.41 -18.12
C ILE A 8 -6.74 5.03 -19.58
N ILE A 9 -5.66 4.30 -19.89
CA ILE A 9 -5.32 3.87 -21.25
C ILE A 9 -6.44 3.00 -21.84
N PHE A 10 -6.97 2.03 -21.08
CA PHE A 10 -8.05 1.16 -21.56
C PHE A 10 -9.37 1.90 -21.77
N LYS A 11 -9.64 2.96 -21.02
CA LYS A 11 -10.81 3.83 -21.27
C LYS A 11 -10.64 4.71 -22.50
N LEU A 12 -9.42 5.15 -22.79
CA LEU A 12 -9.12 5.98 -23.96
C LEU A 12 -9.08 5.17 -25.26
N VAL A 13 -8.68 3.89 -25.18
CA VAL A 13 -8.52 3.01 -26.35
C VAL A 13 -9.44 1.78 -26.22
N PRO A 14 -10.65 1.82 -26.80
CA PRO A 14 -11.58 0.70 -26.78
C PRO A 14 -10.96 -0.56 -27.41
N GLY A 15 -11.24 -1.73 -26.82
CA GLY A 15 -10.78 -3.01 -27.38
C GLY A 15 -9.29 -3.29 -27.17
N LEU A 16 -8.55 -2.44 -26.43
CA LEU A 16 -7.12 -2.64 -26.19
C LEU A 16 -6.87 -3.79 -25.20
N ARG A 17 -7.64 -3.84 -24.10
CA ARG A 17 -7.53 -4.88 -23.08
C ARG A 17 -7.74 -6.28 -23.66
N GLU A 18 -8.78 -6.43 -24.47
CA GLU A 18 -9.12 -7.71 -25.10
C GLU A 18 -8.04 -8.15 -26.08
N ARG A 19 -7.45 -7.21 -26.84
CA ARG A 19 -6.35 -7.51 -27.78
C ARG A 19 -5.07 -7.94 -27.06
N GLU A 20 -4.70 -7.26 -25.99
CA GLU A 20 -3.50 -7.63 -25.21
C GLU A 20 -3.67 -9.01 -24.57
N GLN A 21 -4.84 -9.28 -23.98
CA GLN A 21 -5.15 -10.59 -23.41
C GLN A 21 -5.14 -11.70 -24.48
N GLN A 22 -5.70 -11.43 -25.67
CA GLN A 22 -5.68 -12.38 -26.78
C GLN A 22 -4.26 -12.67 -27.25
N GLN A 23 -3.40 -11.65 -27.37
CA GLN A 23 -1.99 -11.81 -27.74
C GLN A 23 -1.22 -12.63 -26.71
N GLU A 24 -1.46 -12.41 -25.41
CA GLU A 24 -0.84 -13.18 -24.34
C GLU A 24 -1.25 -14.67 -24.41
N ILE A 25 -2.55 -14.95 -24.57
CA ILE A 25 -3.06 -16.31 -24.74
C ILE A 25 -2.43 -16.98 -25.97
N GLU A 26 -2.36 -16.29 -27.10
CA GLU A 26 -1.76 -16.81 -28.33
C GLU A 26 -0.25 -17.06 -28.17
N PHE A 27 0.45 -16.16 -27.48
CA PHE A 27 1.86 -16.31 -27.16
C PHE A 27 2.10 -17.58 -26.34
N TRP A 28 1.38 -17.76 -25.23
CA TRP A 28 1.52 -18.94 -24.37
C TRP A 28 1.10 -20.23 -25.08
N LYS A 29 0.03 -20.20 -25.88
CA LYS A 29 -0.38 -21.34 -26.70
C LYS A 29 0.70 -21.74 -27.69
N LYS A 30 1.28 -20.77 -28.40
CA LYS A 30 2.37 -20.99 -29.37
C LYS A 30 3.65 -21.45 -28.71
N ASN A 31 3.97 -20.95 -27.51
CA ASN A 31 5.17 -21.35 -26.79
C ASN A 31 5.04 -22.73 -26.14
N ARG A 32 3.85 -23.10 -25.63
CA ARG A 32 3.57 -24.48 -25.20
C ARG A 32 3.71 -25.50 -26.33
N SER A 33 3.27 -25.16 -27.54
CA SER A 33 3.45 -26.03 -28.71
C SER A 33 4.90 -26.15 -29.18
N LYS A 34 5.81 -25.29 -28.69
CA LYS A 34 7.25 -25.37 -28.98
C LYS A 34 8.05 -26.12 -27.90
N GLU A 35 7.55 -26.15 -26.67
CA GLU A 35 8.19 -26.88 -25.57
C GLU A 35 7.79 -28.37 -25.53
N ASN A 36 6.62 -28.72 -26.07
CA ASN A 36 6.18 -30.10 -26.20
C ASN A 36 6.78 -30.77 -27.46
N GLY A 37 8.08 -31.09 -27.38
CA GLY A 37 8.50 -32.41 -27.85
C GLY A 37 7.81 -33.46 -26.96
N GLU A 38 7.27 -34.50 -27.59
CA GLU A 38 6.59 -35.66 -26.97
C GLU A 38 6.96 -35.95 -25.50
N ASP A 39 5.98 -35.93 -24.58
CA ASP A 39 5.75 -37.04 -23.64
C ASP A 39 4.43 -36.86 -22.85
N ASP A 40 3.89 -38.00 -22.45
CA ASP A 40 2.56 -38.33 -21.99
C ASP A 40 2.26 -37.96 -20.52
N GLY A 41 1.00 -37.62 -20.23
CA GLY A 41 0.35 -38.02 -18.97
C GLY A 41 0.02 -36.94 -17.92
N PRO A 42 -1.22 -36.94 -17.37
CA PRO A 42 -1.60 -36.08 -16.25
C PRO A 42 -1.26 -36.79 -14.91
N LYS A 43 -0.37 -36.20 -14.10
CA LYS A 43 -0.13 -36.68 -12.72
C LYS A 43 -0.63 -35.67 -11.70
N SER A 44 -1.83 -35.95 -11.22
CA SER A 44 -2.46 -35.44 -10.01
C SER A 44 -1.48 -35.42 -8.83
N LYS A 45 -1.22 -34.25 -8.25
CA LYS A 45 -0.55 -34.14 -6.95
C LYS A 45 -1.60 -33.84 -5.89
N LYS A 46 -1.78 -34.81 -4.98
CA LYS A 46 -2.57 -34.72 -3.74
C LYS A 46 -1.95 -33.66 -2.81
N PRO A 47 -2.73 -32.89 -2.03
CA PRO A 47 -2.17 -32.07 -0.97
C PRO A 47 -1.89 -32.96 0.25
N ARG A 48 -0.67 -32.91 0.77
CA ARG A 48 -0.35 -33.39 2.12
C ARG A 48 -0.05 -32.16 2.96
N VAL A 49 -0.95 -31.92 3.91
CA VAL A 49 -0.74 -31.20 5.17
C VAL A 49 0.42 -31.84 5.91
N ASP A 50 1.47 -31.08 6.22
CA ASP A 50 1.80 -30.57 7.56
C ASP A 50 3.14 -29.79 7.49
N GLU A 51 3.46 -29.05 8.56
CA GLU A 51 4.73 -28.36 8.84
C GLU A 51 4.81 -26.85 8.49
N GLU A 52 4.22 -26.06 9.39
CA GLU A 52 4.82 -24.91 10.07
C GLU A 52 5.89 -24.07 9.32
N ASN A 53 5.51 -22.82 9.05
CA ASN A 53 6.36 -21.65 8.77
C ASN A 53 6.79 -21.40 7.31
N GLU A 54 5.82 -21.26 6.41
CA GLU A 54 6.00 -20.68 5.06
C GLU A 54 5.41 -19.26 4.94
N GLN A 55 5.55 -18.41 5.96
CA GLN A 55 5.29 -16.96 5.80
C GLN A 55 6.57 -16.24 5.34
N ASP A 56 7.17 -16.66 4.22
CA ASP A 56 8.31 -15.94 3.64
C ASP A 56 8.24 -15.88 2.11
N ALA A 57 7.01 -15.77 1.58
CA ALA A 57 6.76 -15.35 0.22
C ALA A 57 5.81 -14.15 0.26
N ASP A 58 6.39 -12.97 0.01
CA ASP A 58 5.67 -11.79 -0.48
C ASP A 58 4.77 -11.05 0.53
N GLN A 59 5.17 -10.98 1.80
CA GLN A 59 4.57 -10.00 2.71
C GLN A 59 5.27 -8.66 2.51
N ASP A 60 4.78 -7.86 1.58
CA ASP A 60 5.35 -6.56 1.17
C ASP A 60 5.39 -5.48 2.26
N TYR A 61 5.15 -5.83 3.53
CA TYR A 61 5.08 -4.95 4.69
C TYR A 61 4.18 -3.72 4.43
N HIS A 62 2.99 -3.94 3.86
CA HIS A 62 1.99 -2.91 3.57
C HIS A 62 2.44 -1.87 2.53
N ARG A 63 3.47 -2.16 1.74
CA ARG A 63 3.97 -1.21 0.72
C ARG A 63 2.99 -1.01 -0.43
N SER A 64 2.24 -2.04 -0.80
CA SER A 64 1.23 -2.00 -1.88
C SER A 64 -0.17 -1.67 -1.37
N ASP A 65 -0.35 -1.50 -0.04
CA ASP A 65 -1.62 -1.04 0.49
C ASP A 65 -1.98 0.34 -0.10
N PRO A 66 -3.29 0.61 -0.33
CA PRO A 66 -3.74 1.94 -0.72
C PRO A 66 -3.20 2.99 0.24
N GLN A 67 -2.81 4.14 -0.28
CA GLN A 67 -2.15 5.18 0.50
C GLN A 67 -3.14 6.31 0.82
N ILE A 68 -3.10 6.81 2.05
CA ILE A 68 -3.78 8.04 2.46
C ILE A 68 -2.77 9.14 2.76
N ALA A 69 -3.21 10.39 2.60
CA ALA A 69 -2.46 11.57 3.04
C ALA A 69 -3.14 12.16 4.28
N ILE A 70 -2.39 12.27 5.37
CA ILE A 70 -2.85 12.84 6.64
C ILE A 70 -2.29 14.25 6.75
N CYS A 71 -3.16 15.25 6.87
CA CYS A 71 -2.77 16.63 7.17
C CYS A 71 -2.56 16.77 8.68
N LEU A 72 -1.43 17.35 9.08
CA LEU A 72 -1.10 17.62 10.46
C LEU A 72 -1.28 19.10 10.75
N ASP A 73 -2.12 19.39 11.73
CA ASP A 73 -2.28 20.73 12.28
C ASP A 73 -1.94 20.74 13.76
N CYS A 74 -1.33 21.82 14.24
CA CYS A 74 -1.07 21.99 15.67
C CYS A 74 -2.08 22.96 16.23
N LEU A 75 -2.99 22.42 17.04
CA LEU A 75 -3.94 23.23 17.78
C LEU A 75 -3.17 24.06 18.82
N ARG A 76 -3.08 25.36 18.58
CA ARG A 76 -2.39 26.30 19.47
C ARG A 76 -3.27 26.59 20.68
N ASN A 77 -2.86 26.13 21.86
CA ASN A 77 -3.40 26.66 23.11
C ASN A 77 -2.76 28.03 23.37
N ASN A 78 -3.58 29.06 23.60
CA ASN A 78 -3.24 30.50 23.59
C ASN A 78 -2.17 30.99 24.62
N GLY A 79 -1.31 30.14 25.17
CA GLY A 79 -0.36 30.50 26.24
C GLY A 79 1.12 30.24 25.97
N GLN A 80 1.51 29.45 24.96
CA GLN A 80 2.93 29.11 24.74
C GLN A 80 3.46 29.76 23.47
N MET A 81 4.16 30.89 23.64
CA MET A 81 4.79 31.66 22.56
C MET A 81 6.16 31.10 22.10
N GLY A 82 6.61 29.96 22.61
CA GLY A 82 7.98 29.49 22.36
C GLY A 82 8.20 28.72 21.07
N GLU A 83 7.53 27.58 20.91
CA GLU A 83 8.03 26.55 20.00
C GLU A 83 6.87 25.86 19.29
N ASN A 84 6.64 26.20 18.03
CA ASN A 84 5.75 25.39 17.19
C ASN A 84 6.49 24.07 16.94
N ILE A 85 6.22 23.06 17.76
CA ILE A 85 6.83 21.74 17.66
C ILE A 85 6.71 21.16 16.24
N VAL A 86 5.58 21.37 15.55
CA VAL A 86 5.42 21.03 14.12
C VAL A 86 6.37 21.74 13.16
N LYS A 87 7.00 22.87 13.51
CA LYS A 87 8.08 23.45 12.68
C LYS A 87 9.25 22.48 12.56
N GLY A 88 9.45 21.59 13.55
CA GLY A 88 10.44 20.52 13.47
C GLY A 88 10.08 19.45 12.41
N LEU A 89 8.82 19.36 12.00
CA LEU A 89 8.40 18.49 10.91
C LEU A 89 8.43 19.27 9.59
N MET A 90 9.41 18.96 8.74
CA MET A 90 9.62 19.63 7.45
C MET A 90 8.41 19.57 6.50
N LYS A 91 7.48 18.62 6.70
CA LYS A 91 6.29 18.41 5.87
C LYS A 91 5.05 18.28 6.75
N LYS A 92 4.00 19.04 6.44
CA LYS A 92 2.71 18.98 7.16
C LYS A 92 1.84 17.79 6.77
N PHE A 93 2.29 16.95 5.83
CA PHE A 93 1.54 15.80 5.34
C PHE A 93 2.35 14.52 5.51
N ILE A 94 1.66 13.46 5.96
CA ILE A 94 2.19 12.10 6.00
C ILE A 94 1.44 11.27 4.96
N ARG A 95 2.17 10.58 4.07
CA ARG A 95 1.60 9.53 3.22
C ARG A 95 1.91 8.16 3.80
N CYS A 96 0.90 7.34 4.01
CA CYS A 96 1.02 6.04 4.64
C CYS A 96 -0.08 5.09 4.17
N SER A 97 0.10 3.78 4.41
CA SER A 97 -0.93 2.75 4.17
C SER A 97 -2.23 3.12 4.89
N THR A 98 -3.38 2.80 4.28
CA THR A 98 -4.72 2.85 4.89
C THR A 98 -4.82 2.04 6.19
N ARG A 99 -3.91 1.07 6.42
CA ARG A 99 -3.87 0.25 7.64
C ARG A 99 -3.10 0.88 8.79
N VAL A 100 -2.51 2.07 8.61
CA VAL A 100 -1.76 2.73 9.67
C VAL A 100 -2.67 2.97 10.89
N THR A 101 -2.15 2.70 12.08
CA THR A 101 -2.88 2.99 13.32
C THR A 101 -2.52 4.37 13.85
N VAL A 102 -3.45 4.96 14.60
CA VAL A 102 -3.22 6.14 15.42
C VAL A 102 -1.95 5.99 16.28
N GLY A 103 -1.77 4.86 16.96
CA GLY A 103 -0.59 4.61 17.79
C GLY A 103 0.73 4.64 17.01
N THR A 104 0.74 4.16 15.77
CA THR A 104 1.91 4.24 14.88
C THR A 104 2.22 5.69 14.50
N ILE A 105 1.21 6.49 14.19
CA ILE A 105 1.37 7.92 13.88
C ILE A 105 1.90 8.68 15.11
N LYS A 106 1.36 8.42 16.30
CA LYS A 106 1.84 9.03 17.56
C LYS A 106 3.31 8.70 17.80
N LYS A 107 3.69 7.41 17.71
CA LYS A 107 5.10 6.97 17.83
C LYS A 107 6.00 7.67 16.82
N PHE A 108 5.57 7.78 15.57
CA PHE A 108 6.32 8.48 14.52
C PHE A 108 6.54 9.95 14.87
N LEU A 109 5.50 10.66 15.31
CA LEU A 109 5.60 12.07 15.69
C LEU A 109 6.50 12.27 16.90
N SER A 110 6.37 11.45 17.94
CA SER A 110 7.23 11.50 19.13
C SER A 110 8.71 11.32 18.77
N LEU A 111 9.03 10.36 17.89
CA LEU A 111 10.39 10.12 17.41
C LEU A 111 10.90 11.26 16.53
N LYS A 112 10.10 11.72 15.57
CA LYS A 112 10.51 12.70 14.56
C LYS A 112 10.71 14.09 15.17
N LEU A 113 9.93 14.42 16.18
CA LEU A 113 9.93 15.71 16.87
C LEU A 113 10.71 15.68 18.20
N LYS A 114 11.25 14.51 18.57
CA LYS A 114 11.98 14.28 19.83
C LYS A 114 11.17 14.73 21.05
N LEU A 115 9.90 14.36 21.09
CA LEU A 115 9.00 14.75 22.17
C LEU A 115 9.30 13.95 23.44
N PRO A 116 9.28 14.60 24.62
CA PRO A 116 9.28 13.91 25.91
C PRO A 116 8.10 12.92 25.99
N SER A 117 8.25 11.86 26.78
CA SER A 117 7.20 10.85 27.01
C SER A 117 5.91 11.42 27.61
N SER A 118 5.93 12.66 28.12
CA SER A 118 4.78 13.36 28.68
C SER A 118 3.88 14.05 27.65
N TYR A 119 4.26 14.07 26.37
CA TYR A 119 3.45 14.68 25.32
C TYR A 119 2.36 13.72 24.82
N GLU A 120 1.12 14.06 25.09
CA GLU A 120 -0.04 13.37 24.51
C GLU A 120 -0.37 13.97 23.14
N VAL A 121 -0.26 13.15 22.10
CA VAL A 121 -0.86 13.45 20.79
C VAL A 121 -2.32 13.02 20.89
N SER A 122 -3.25 13.97 20.80
CA SER A 122 -4.69 13.71 20.82
C SER A 122 -5.28 13.72 19.41
N ASP A 123 -6.14 12.74 19.12
CA ASP A 123 -6.84 12.64 17.85
C ASP A 123 -8.16 13.40 17.96
N THR A 124 -8.22 14.58 17.36
CA THR A 124 -9.48 15.31 17.21
C THR A 124 -10.00 15.09 15.80
N LEU A 125 -10.95 14.16 15.65
CA LEU A 125 -11.78 14.13 14.45
C LEU A 125 -12.71 15.34 14.56
N ASN A 126 -12.47 16.36 13.74
CA ASN A 126 -13.40 17.48 13.66
C ASN A 126 -14.77 16.92 13.26
N PRO A 127 -15.81 17.03 14.12
CA PRO A 127 -17.14 16.71 13.67
C PRO A 127 -17.47 17.73 12.58
N SER A 128 -17.58 17.26 11.34
CA SER A 128 -18.19 18.05 10.27
C SER A 128 -19.55 18.51 10.77
N HIS A 129 -19.79 19.82 10.73
CA HIS A 129 -21.05 20.45 11.12
C HIS A 129 -22.25 19.70 10.53
N PRO A 130 -23.40 19.64 11.26
CA PRO A 130 -24.61 18.96 10.83
C PRO A 130 -25.21 19.54 9.55
#